data_AF-X1RH38-F1
#
_entry.id   AF-X1RH38-F1
#
_cell.length_a   1.000
_cell.length_b   1.000
_cell.length_c   1.000
_cell.angle_alpha   90.00
_cell.angle_beta   90.00
_cell.angle_gamma   90.00
#
_symmetry.space_group_name_H-M   'P 1'
#
loop_
_entity.id
_entity.type
_entity.pdbx_description
1 polymer ?
#
loop_
_entity_poly.entity_id
_entity_poly.type
_entity_poly.pdbx_seq_one_letter_code
_entity_poly.pdbx_strand_id
1 'polypeptide(L)'
;RQVLALEEIKLKFKQGCQQLKDEFILEVEQLEEIYRTIAEMVRSLRDLSLLSEDEYLKLAEYKAASFFKVGMGAEVLLKVIEKLDLEKLVAELREQTKDAKGARYLKITKRLRLVEKMRNAGIDPSWIILKVLPVVPPDLRPMVQLSGGRFATSDLNDLYRRVINRNNRLKHLITLGAPEIILRNEKRMLQEAVDNLIDAGKAPTRRYRRQTKPTRSLSDLLKGKQGRFRQNLLGKRVDYSGRSVIVVGPELKLNQCGLPKEMALEMFKPFVLREIILAGLAPNVKSAKYI
;
A
#
# COMPACT_ATOMS: atom_id res chain seq x y z
N ARG A 1 46.77 38.25 63.63
CA ARG A 1 45.83 38.51 62.49
C ARG A 1 46.27 37.83 61.19
N GLN A 2 47.55 37.87 60.79
CA GLN A 2 48.03 37.20 59.56
C GLN A 2 48.01 35.65 59.61
N VAL A 3 48.24 35.03 60.78
CA VAL A 3 48.24 33.55 60.94
C VAL A 3 46.83 32.95 60.77
N LEU A 4 45.81 33.58 61.35
CA LEU A 4 44.40 33.19 61.21
C LEU A 4 43.91 33.29 59.74
N ALA A 5 44.34 34.30 59.01
CA ALA A 5 44.01 34.45 57.59
C ALA A 5 44.65 33.34 56.72
N LEU A 6 45.88 32.91 57.05
CA LEU A 6 46.56 31.79 56.39
C LEU A 6 45.88 30.44 56.66
N GLU A 7 45.35 30.25 57.87
CA GLU A 7 44.57 29.05 58.22
C GLU A 7 43.20 29.03 57.54
N GLU A 8 42.49 30.17 57.47
CA GLU A 8 41.24 30.28 56.70
C GLU A 8 41.42 29.98 55.22
N ILE A 9 42.50 30.48 54.59
CA ILE A 9 42.81 30.20 53.19
C ILE A 9 43.14 28.71 53.00
N LYS A 10 43.93 28.10 53.91
CA LYS A 10 44.22 26.66 53.87
C LYS A 10 42.95 25.82 54.03
N LEU A 11 42.03 26.23 54.91
CA LEU A 11 40.79 25.51 55.19
C LEU A 11 39.81 25.63 54.01
N LYS A 12 39.69 26.81 53.39
CA LYS A 12 38.96 27.01 52.12
C LYS A 12 39.58 26.21 50.96
N PHE A 13 40.90 26.14 50.86
CA PHE A 13 41.58 25.35 49.83
C PHE A 13 41.34 23.85 50.03
N LYS A 14 41.37 23.37 51.28
CA LYS A 14 41.04 21.97 51.63
C LYS A 14 39.59 21.64 51.30
N GLN A 15 38.66 22.53 51.64
CA GLN A 15 37.23 22.39 51.32
C GLN A 15 37.00 22.39 49.81
N GLY A 16 37.66 23.28 49.04
CA GLY A 16 37.59 23.30 47.59
C GLY A 16 38.17 22.04 46.94
N CYS A 17 39.29 21.52 47.45
CA CYS A 17 39.84 20.23 47.00
C CYS A 17 38.94 19.04 47.35
N GLN A 18 38.19 19.09 48.44
CA GLN A 18 37.20 18.07 48.79
C GLN A 18 35.99 18.15 47.86
N GLN A 19 35.45 19.34 47.63
CA GLN A 19 34.34 19.55 46.69
C GLN A 19 34.68 19.05 45.29
N LEU A 20 35.87 19.39 44.77
CA LEU A 20 36.33 18.89 43.47
C LEU A 20 36.48 17.37 43.43
N LYS A 21 36.87 16.74 44.53
CA LYS A 21 36.95 15.28 44.61
C LYS A 21 35.56 14.64 44.65
N ASP A 22 34.64 15.22 45.40
CA ASP A 22 33.27 14.72 45.51
C ASP A 22 32.53 14.88 44.16
N GLU A 23 32.73 16.01 43.46
CA GLU A 23 32.26 16.21 42.09
C GLU A 23 32.84 15.19 41.11
N PHE A 24 34.15 14.92 41.18
CA PHE A 24 34.80 13.93 40.33
C PHE A 24 34.29 12.50 40.60
N ILE A 25 34.05 12.14 41.87
CA ILE A 25 33.48 10.83 42.22
C ILE A 25 32.07 10.70 41.65
N LEU A 26 31.24 11.75 41.78
CA LEU A 26 29.90 11.78 41.21
C LEU A 26 29.92 11.65 39.68
N GLU A 27 30.84 12.33 38.99
CA GLU A 27 30.99 12.20 37.54
C GLU A 27 31.41 10.79 37.12
N VAL A 28 32.34 10.16 37.86
CA VAL A 28 32.77 8.79 37.58
C VAL A 28 31.62 7.79 37.79
N GLU A 29 30.85 7.92 38.87
CA GLU A 29 29.69 7.06 39.12
C GLU A 29 28.62 7.20 38.02
N GLN A 30 28.34 8.44 37.58
CA GLN A 30 27.42 8.69 36.47
C GLN A 30 27.92 8.06 35.17
N LEU A 31 29.22 8.20 34.85
CA LEU A 31 29.81 7.59 33.66
C LEU A 31 29.77 6.06 33.71
N GLU A 32 29.99 5.45 34.87
CA GLU A 32 29.88 3.99 35.04
C GLU A 32 28.44 3.49 34.83
N GLU A 33 27.45 4.22 35.35
CA GLU A 33 26.03 3.88 35.17
C GLU A 33 25.62 4.00 33.69
N ILE A 34 26.04 5.08 33.03
CA ILE A 34 25.85 5.28 31.59
C ILE A 34 26.52 4.15 30.80
N TYR A 35 27.75 3.76 31.15
CA TYR A 35 28.44 2.67 30.46
C TYR A 35 27.71 1.32 30.63
N ARG A 36 27.22 1.02 31.84
CA ARG A 36 26.44 -0.21 32.09
C ARG A 36 25.18 -0.26 31.26
N THR A 37 24.41 0.83 31.24
CA THR A 37 23.17 0.90 30.45
C THR A 37 23.45 0.71 28.95
N ILE A 38 24.49 1.35 28.40
CA ILE A 38 24.88 1.16 27.00
C ILE A 38 25.34 -0.27 26.74
N ALA A 39 26.14 -0.86 27.63
CA ALA A 39 26.62 -2.23 27.47
C ALA A 39 25.46 -3.25 27.48
N GLU A 40 24.45 -3.03 28.32
CA GLU A 40 23.22 -3.82 28.31
C GLU A 40 22.42 -3.65 27.01
N MET A 41 22.26 -2.40 26.55
CA MET A 41 21.60 -2.11 25.27
C MET A 41 22.30 -2.82 24.12
N VAL A 42 23.63 -2.71 24.02
CA VAL A 42 24.42 -3.40 22.97
C VAL A 42 24.28 -4.92 23.06
N ARG A 43 24.27 -5.50 24.26
CA ARG A 43 24.06 -6.96 24.44
C ARG A 43 22.66 -7.41 24.06
N SER A 44 21.66 -6.54 24.20
CA SER A 44 20.29 -6.84 23.83
C SER A 44 20.04 -6.81 22.31
N LEU A 45 20.93 -6.16 21.55
CA LEU A 45 20.80 -6.06 20.09
C LEU A 45 20.90 -7.44 19.46
N ARG A 46 19.90 -7.76 18.62
CA ARG A 46 19.85 -8.98 17.81
C ARG A 46 19.52 -8.60 16.38
N ASP A 47 19.83 -9.47 15.44
CA ASP A 47 19.39 -9.28 14.07
C ASP A 47 17.86 -9.12 14.03
N LEU A 48 17.40 -8.08 13.32
CA LEU A 48 15.99 -7.69 13.21
C LEU A 48 15.37 -7.07 14.47
N SER A 49 16.17 -6.67 15.48
CA SER A 49 15.65 -5.88 16.61
C SER A 49 15.22 -4.49 16.16
N LEU A 50 14.12 -4.00 16.74
CA LEU A 50 13.67 -2.63 16.54
C LEU A 50 14.38 -1.71 17.52
N LEU A 51 14.74 -0.50 17.07
CA LEU A 51 15.37 0.53 17.89
C LEU A 51 14.54 1.80 17.81
N SER A 52 14.33 2.44 18.96
CA SER A 52 13.79 3.79 19.01
C SER A 52 14.82 4.80 18.51
N GLU A 53 14.35 5.98 18.09
CA GLU A 53 15.22 7.08 17.66
C GLU A 53 16.13 7.54 18.80
N ASP A 54 15.59 7.66 20.03
CA ASP A 54 16.36 8.03 21.22
C ASP A 54 17.43 7.00 21.57
N GLU A 55 17.10 5.71 21.43
CA GLU A 55 18.03 4.60 21.70
C GLU A 55 19.17 4.61 20.66
N TYR A 56 18.84 4.84 19.40
CA TYR A 56 19.83 4.95 18.33
C TYR A 56 20.74 6.16 18.51
N LEU A 57 20.19 7.32 18.90
CA LEU A 57 20.96 8.54 19.14
C LEU A 57 21.95 8.34 20.29
N LYS A 58 21.53 7.74 21.41
CA LYS A 58 22.45 7.38 22.51
C LYS A 58 23.55 6.45 22.01
N LEU A 59 23.21 5.37 21.30
CA LEU A 59 24.22 4.45 20.74
C LEU A 59 25.17 5.14 19.73
N ALA A 60 24.70 6.15 19.01
CA ALA A 60 25.51 6.94 18.09
C ALA A 60 26.46 7.90 18.84
N GLU A 61 26.00 8.56 19.90
CA GLU A 61 26.83 9.45 20.75
C GLU A 61 28.04 8.71 21.32
N TYR A 62 27.84 7.48 21.81
CA TYR A 62 28.91 6.64 22.37
C TYR A 62 29.65 5.80 21.33
N LYS A 63 29.55 6.13 20.03
CA LYS A 63 30.23 5.46 18.90
C LYS A 63 29.94 3.96 18.75
N ALA A 64 28.91 3.43 19.40
CA ALA A 64 28.48 2.04 19.23
C ALA A 64 27.80 1.82 17.86
N ALA A 65 27.24 2.87 17.25
CA ALA A 65 26.58 2.82 15.94
C ALA A 65 27.48 2.34 14.78
N SER A 66 28.80 2.38 14.91
CA SER A 66 29.73 1.90 13.88
C SER A 66 29.74 0.37 13.72
N PHE A 67 29.28 -0.38 14.72
CA PHE A 67 29.33 -1.84 14.74
C PHE A 67 28.13 -2.52 14.07
N PHE A 68 27.05 -1.78 13.80
CA PHE A 68 25.82 -2.34 13.24
C PHE A 68 25.23 -1.43 12.15
N LYS A 69 24.48 -2.03 11.22
CA LYS A 69 23.81 -1.28 10.15
C LYS A 69 22.34 -1.12 10.49
N VAL A 70 21.92 0.12 10.72
CA VAL A 70 20.51 0.47 10.86
C VAL A 70 19.99 1.02 9.55
N GLY A 71 18.71 0.78 9.28
CA GLY A 71 17.98 1.53 8.30
C GLY A 71 16.51 1.61 8.69
N MET A 72 15.72 2.31 7.87
CA MET A 72 14.29 2.45 8.09
C MET A 72 13.50 2.21 6.79
N GLY A 73 12.26 1.75 6.94
CA GLY A 73 11.30 1.67 5.85
C GLY A 73 11.43 0.43 4.96
N ALA A 74 10.81 0.50 3.78
CA ALA A 74 10.69 -0.64 2.87
C ALA A 74 12.04 -1.15 2.34
N GLU A 75 13.06 -0.29 2.23
CA GLU A 75 14.39 -0.67 1.76
C GLU A 75 15.08 -1.68 2.69
N VAL A 76 14.86 -1.57 4.01
CA VAL A 76 15.42 -2.53 4.98
C VAL A 76 14.67 -3.84 4.89
N LEU A 77 13.33 -3.79 4.81
CA LEU A 77 12.53 -4.99 4.65
C LEU A 77 12.95 -5.77 3.40
N LEU A 78 13.25 -5.07 2.30
CA LEU A 78 13.77 -5.70 1.08
C LEU A 78 15.07 -6.45 1.34
N LYS A 79 16.05 -5.79 1.97
CA LYS A 79 17.34 -6.43 2.29
C LYS A 79 17.21 -7.63 3.22
N VAL A 80 16.24 -7.59 4.13
CA VAL A 80 15.94 -8.72 5.05
C VAL A 80 15.31 -9.88 4.28
N ILE A 81 14.35 -9.57 3.41
CA ILE A 81 13.61 -10.56 2.63
C ILE A 81 14.49 -11.20 1.56
N GLU A 82 15.37 -10.44 0.91
CA GLU A 82 16.34 -10.96 -0.09
C GLU A 82 17.35 -11.94 0.53
N LYS A 83 17.61 -11.86 1.84
CA LYS A 83 18.48 -12.82 2.57
C LYS A 83 17.75 -14.07 3.04
N LEU A 84 16.42 -14.14 2.87
CA LEU A 84 15.60 -15.17 3.45
C LEU A 84 15.59 -16.41 2.55
N ASP A 85 16.11 -17.52 3.07
CA ASP A 85 16.07 -18.82 2.42
C ASP A 85 14.79 -19.56 2.81
N LEU A 86 13.87 -19.72 1.85
CA LEU A 86 12.60 -20.37 2.06
C LEU A 86 12.75 -21.87 2.38
N GLU A 87 13.78 -22.55 1.86
CA GLU A 87 13.96 -23.97 2.09
C GLU A 87 14.38 -24.26 3.53
N LYS A 88 15.38 -23.51 4.01
CA LYS A 88 15.82 -23.57 5.41
C LYS A 88 14.69 -23.22 6.36
N LEU A 89 13.95 -22.15 6.05
CA LEU A 89 12.83 -21.73 6.89
C LEU A 89 11.72 -22.79 6.97
N VAL A 90 11.42 -23.50 5.88
CA VAL A 90 10.46 -24.61 5.91
C VAL A 90 10.96 -25.76 6.78
N ALA A 91 12.25 -26.11 6.69
CA ALA A 91 12.84 -27.16 7.51
C ALA A 91 12.76 -26.82 9.01
N GLU A 92 13.20 -25.61 9.39
CA GLU A 92 13.13 -25.11 10.77
C GLU A 92 11.69 -25.07 11.30
N LEU A 93 10.75 -24.56 10.52
CA LEU A 93 9.35 -24.47 10.93
C LEU A 93 8.71 -25.85 11.10
N ARG A 94 9.09 -26.85 10.29
CA ARG A 94 8.62 -28.23 10.45
C ARG A 94 9.13 -28.86 11.74
N GLU A 95 10.38 -28.62 12.09
CA GLU A 95 10.96 -29.09 13.36
C GLU A 95 10.25 -28.43 14.56
N GLN A 96 10.14 -27.10 14.54
CA GLN A 96 9.44 -26.35 15.60
C GLN A 96 7.95 -26.75 15.74
N THR A 97 7.33 -27.23 14.68
CA THR A 97 5.93 -27.70 14.71
C THR A 97 5.80 -28.99 15.52
N LYS A 98 6.82 -29.86 15.56
CA LYS A 98 6.79 -31.12 16.32
C LYS A 98 6.77 -30.87 17.84
N ASP A 99 7.52 -29.87 18.28
CA ASP A 99 7.66 -29.56 19.71
C ASP A 99 6.60 -28.57 20.22
N ALA A 100 5.98 -27.81 19.33
CA ALA A 100 5.03 -26.77 19.71
C ALA A 100 3.65 -27.34 20.10
N LYS A 101 3.06 -26.81 21.19
CA LYS A 101 1.70 -27.14 21.64
C LYS A 101 0.81 -25.89 21.71
N GLY A 102 -0.50 -26.09 21.60
CA GLY A 102 -1.53 -25.05 21.79
C GLY A 102 -1.44 -23.88 20.81
N ALA A 103 -1.42 -22.65 21.32
CA ALA A 103 -1.42 -21.43 20.51
C ALA A 103 -0.12 -21.25 19.69
N ARG A 104 1.02 -21.72 20.20
CA ARG A 104 2.32 -21.65 19.48
C ARG A 104 2.29 -22.54 18.25
N TYR A 105 1.75 -23.75 18.38
CA TYR A 105 1.53 -24.67 17.26
C TYR A 105 0.68 -24.01 16.17
N LEU A 106 -0.46 -23.41 16.52
CA LEU A 106 -1.33 -22.77 15.54
C LEU A 106 -0.64 -21.63 14.77
N LYS A 107 0.19 -20.80 15.45
CA LYS A 107 0.95 -19.73 14.80
C LYS A 107 2.00 -20.28 13.83
N ILE A 108 2.76 -21.29 14.27
CA ILE A 108 3.80 -21.94 13.46
C ILE A 108 3.17 -22.63 12.25
N THR A 109 2.09 -23.39 12.43
CA THR A 109 1.40 -24.08 11.33
C THR A 109 0.85 -23.10 10.30
N LYS A 110 0.29 -21.96 10.72
CA LYS A 110 -0.13 -20.89 9.78
C LYS A 110 1.04 -20.32 8.99
N ARG A 111 2.17 -20.07 9.65
CA ARG A 111 3.39 -19.56 9.01
C ARG A 111 3.98 -20.59 8.04
N LEU A 112 4.13 -21.84 8.46
CA LEU A 112 4.60 -22.96 7.64
C LEU A 112 3.74 -23.10 6.38
N ARG A 113 2.41 -23.10 6.52
CA ARG A 113 1.47 -23.19 5.40
C ARG A 113 1.65 -22.05 4.39
N LEU A 114 1.96 -20.84 4.84
CA LEU A 114 2.22 -19.71 3.95
C LEU A 114 3.54 -19.88 3.19
N VAL A 115 4.62 -20.16 3.93
CA VAL A 115 5.98 -20.30 3.36
C VAL A 115 6.04 -21.46 2.37
N GLU A 116 5.41 -22.59 2.71
CA GLU A 116 5.36 -23.77 1.83
C GLU A 116 4.56 -23.50 0.55
N LYS A 117 3.46 -22.74 0.62
CA LYS A 117 2.72 -22.30 -0.57
C LYS A 117 3.54 -21.36 -1.44
N MET A 118 4.26 -20.41 -0.85
CA MET A 118 5.13 -19.50 -1.61
C MET A 118 6.23 -20.26 -2.33
N ARG A 119 6.90 -21.19 -1.62
CA ARG A 119 7.93 -22.06 -2.19
C ARG A 119 7.38 -22.91 -3.33
N ASN A 120 6.26 -23.60 -3.11
CA ASN A 120 5.66 -24.48 -4.12
C ASN A 120 5.16 -23.71 -5.36
N ALA A 121 4.78 -22.44 -5.20
CA ALA A 121 4.37 -21.57 -6.29
C ALA A 121 5.55 -20.86 -6.99
N GLY A 122 6.79 -21.04 -6.51
CA GLY A 122 7.97 -20.34 -7.04
C GLY A 122 7.91 -18.82 -6.86
N ILE A 123 7.21 -18.33 -5.83
CA ILE A 123 7.07 -16.90 -5.56
C ILE A 123 8.25 -16.45 -4.70
N ASP A 124 9.05 -15.53 -5.24
CA ASP A 124 10.08 -14.84 -4.46
C ASP A 124 9.42 -13.84 -3.49
N PRO A 125 9.68 -13.95 -2.17
CA PRO A 125 9.22 -12.99 -1.18
C PRO A 125 9.58 -11.53 -1.49
N SER A 126 10.69 -11.28 -2.19
CA SER A 126 11.16 -9.94 -2.53
C SER A 126 10.15 -9.16 -3.38
N TRP A 127 9.31 -9.85 -4.15
CA TRP A 127 8.31 -9.26 -5.06
C TRP A 127 7.18 -8.51 -4.33
N ILE A 128 7.04 -8.72 -3.02
CA ILE A 128 6.08 -7.96 -2.20
C ILE A 128 6.45 -6.47 -2.18
N ILE A 129 7.74 -6.14 -2.32
CA ILE A 129 8.23 -4.76 -2.32
C ILE A 129 8.36 -4.26 -3.75
N LEU A 130 7.46 -3.34 -4.12
CA LEU A 130 7.36 -2.82 -5.48
C LEU A 130 8.50 -1.82 -5.78
N LYS A 131 9.42 -2.21 -6.67
CA LYS A 131 10.42 -1.29 -7.27
C LYS A 131 9.84 -0.54 -8.48
N VAL A 132 8.94 -1.19 -9.22
CA VAL A 132 8.29 -0.66 -10.43
C VAL A 132 6.78 -0.77 -10.25
N LEU A 133 6.08 0.35 -10.46
CA LEU A 133 4.63 0.41 -10.36
C LEU A 133 4.01 0.45 -11.76
N PRO A 134 3.22 -0.56 -12.16
CA PRO A 134 2.58 -0.57 -13.46
C PRO A 134 1.47 0.49 -13.54
N VAL A 135 1.33 1.12 -14.71
CA VAL A 135 0.28 2.10 -14.98
C VAL A 135 -0.75 1.49 -15.91
N VAL A 136 -2.01 1.51 -15.49
CA VAL A 136 -3.13 1.00 -16.28
C VAL A 136 -3.27 1.81 -17.59
N PRO A 137 -3.58 1.16 -18.73
CA PRO A 137 -3.78 1.83 -20.02
C PRO A 137 -4.79 2.99 -19.96
N PRO A 138 -4.59 4.08 -20.73
CA PRO A 138 -5.45 5.27 -20.71
C PRO A 138 -6.95 4.96 -20.93
N ASP A 139 -7.27 4.00 -21.79
CA ASP A 139 -8.65 3.63 -22.11
C ASP A 139 -9.45 3.10 -20.90
N LEU A 140 -8.75 2.50 -19.93
CA LEU A 140 -9.36 2.03 -18.69
C LEU A 140 -9.46 3.14 -17.63
N ARG A 141 -8.89 4.32 -17.89
CA ARG A 141 -8.92 5.53 -17.06
C ARG A 141 -9.24 6.79 -17.89
N PRO A 142 -10.40 6.82 -18.56
CA PRO A 142 -10.71 7.85 -19.55
C PRO A 142 -10.80 9.24 -18.93
N MET A 143 -10.47 10.24 -19.74
CA MET A 143 -10.76 11.65 -19.52
C MET A 143 -11.72 12.09 -20.63
N VAL A 144 -12.91 12.55 -20.25
CA VAL A 144 -13.98 12.91 -21.19
C VAL A 144 -14.21 14.41 -21.10
N GLN A 145 -14.17 15.10 -22.24
CA GLN A 145 -14.52 16.51 -22.31
C GLN A 145 -16.05 16.65 -22.24
N LEU A 146 -16.51 17.53 -21.35
CA LEU A 146 -17.90 17.92 -21.20
C LEU A 146 -18.18 19.21 -21.97
N SER A 147 -19.45 19.51 -22.23
CA SER A 147 -19.87 20.79 -22.78
C SER A 147 -19.37 21.95 -21.90
N GLY A 148 -18.88 23.02 -22.54
CA GLY A 148 -18.31 24.18 -21.85
C GLY A 148 -16.84 24.03 -21.42
N GLY A 149 -16.07 23.14 -22.05
CA GLY A 149 -14.60 23.07 -21.88
C GLY A 149 -14.12 22.42 -20.57
N ARG A 150 -15.03 21.85 -19.78
CA ARG A 150 -14.70 21.10 -18.56
C ARG A 150 -14.27 19.68 -18.91
N PHE A 151 -13.43 19.07 -18.07
CA PHE A 151 -13.01 17.68 -18.21
C PHE A 151 -13.49 16.85 -17.02
N ALA A 152 -14.08 15.69 -17.31
CA ALA A 152 -14.37 14.66 -16.33
C ALA A 152 -13.27 13.60 -16.38
N THR A 153 -12.62 13.35 -15.25
CA THR A 153 -11.52 12.38 -15.13
C THR A 153 -11.90 11.22 -14.24
N SER A 154 -11.40 10.03 -14.56
CA SER A 154 -11.39 8.91 -13.62
C SER A 154 -10.58 9.24 -12.35
N ASP A 155 -11.10 8.86 -11.17
CA ASP A 155 -10.41 8.99 -9.87
C ASP A 155 -8.99 8.40 -9.88
N LEU A 156 -8.76 7.35 -10.69
CA LEU A 156 -7.44 6.73 -10.85
C LEU A 156 -6.38 7.71 -11.34
N ASN A 157 -6.74 8.64 -12.25
CA ASN A 157 -5.78 9.60 -12.80
C ASN A 157 -5.24 10.51 -11.70
N ASP A 158 -6.07 10.90 -10.72
CA ASP A 158 -5.63 11.70 -9.58
C ASP A 158 -4.77 10.92 -8.59
N LEU A 159 -5.01 9.62 -8.44
CA LEU A 159 -4.18 8.74 -7.60
C LEU A 159 -2.80 8.52 -8.26
N TYR A 160 -2.75 8.22 -9.56
CA TYR A 160 -1.49 8.11 -10.30
C TYR A 160 -0.71 9.42 -10.29
N ARG A 161 -1.37 10.56 -10.53
CA ARG A 161 -0.74 11.88 -10.48
C ARG A 161 -0.10 12.15 -9.13
N ARG A 162 -0.77 11.79 -8.03
CA ARG A 162 -0.21 11.92 -6.67
C ARG A 162 1.05 11.07 -6.50
N VAL A 163 1.05 9.81 -6.93
CA VAL A 163 2.23 8.95 -6.86
C VAL A 163 3.40 9.53 -7.66
N ILE A 164 3.14 9.94 -8.91
CA ILE A 164 4.16 10.52 -9.80
C ILE A 164 4.77 11.78 -9.18
N ASN A 165 3.93 12.70 -8.69
CA ASN A 165 4.40 13.94 -8.07
C ASN A 165 5.26 13.69 -6.83
N ARG A 166 4.88 12.73 -5.98
CA ARG A 166 5.66 12.36 -4.79
C ARG A 166 6.98 11.70 -5.17
N ASN A 167 6.97 10.82 -6.17
CA ASN A 167 8.19 10.15 -6.65
C ASN A 167 9.18 11.15 -7.27
N ASN A 168 8.69 12.06 -8.10
CA ASN A 168 9.52 13.10 -8.71
C ASN A 168 10.08 14.07 -7.66
N ARG A 169 9.26 14.45 -6.66
CA ARG A 169 9.70 15.28 -5.55
C ARG A 169 10.76 14.59 -4.70
N LEU A 170 10.59 13.30 -4.37
CA LEU A 170 11.60 12.53 -3.65
C LEU A 170 12.91 12.46 -4.44
N LYS A 171 12.84 12.18 -5.75
CA LYS A 171 14.02 12.16 -6.62
C LYS A 171 14.75 13.50 -6.60
N HIS A 172 14.02 14.61 -6.67
CA HIS A 172 14.61 15.95 -6.61
C HIS A 172 15.24 16.26 -5.24
N LEU A 173 14.59 15.88 -4.14
CA LEU A 173 15.14 16.06 -2.79
C LEU A 173 16.44 15.26 -2.58
N ILE A 174 16.54 14.06 -3.14
CA ILE A 174 17.76 13.26 -3.12
C ILE A 174 18.89 13.97 -3.89
N THR A 175 18.60 14.51 -5.09
CA THR A 175 19.61 15.23 -5.88
C THR A 175 20.13 16.50 -5.21
N LEU A 176 19.30 17.14 -4.38
CA LEU A 176 19.68 18.33 -3.62
C LEU A 176 20.41 18.01 -2.30
N GLY A 177 20.55 16.73 -1.94
CA GLY A 177 21.13 16.34 -0.65
C GLY A 177 20.29 16.81 0.54
N ALA A 178 18.95 16.82 0.41
CA ALA A 178 18.07 17.24 1.48
C ALA A 178 18.29 16.41 2.76
N PRO A 179 18.11 17.00 3.96
CA PRO A 179 18.26 16.28 5.22
C PRO A 179 17.42 15.00 5.32
N GLU A 180 17.92 14.02 6.07
CA GLU A 180 17.31 12.69 6.16
C GLU A 180 15.87 12.73 6.67
N ILE A 181 15.54 13.65 7.59
CA ILE A 181 14.18 13.84 8.12
C ILE A 181 13.19 14.17 6.99
N ILE A 182 13.58 15.04 6.06
CA ILE A 182 12.73 15.44 4.93
C ILE A 182 12.57 14.27 3.95
N LEU A 183 13.65 13.54 3.68
CA LEU A 183 13.62 12.34 2.83
C LEU A 183 12.73 11.24 3.43
N ARG A 184 12.83 10.98 4.74
CA ARG A 184 11.98 10.01 5.46
C ARG A 184 10.51 10.36 5.34
N ASN A 185 10.16 11.64 5.54
CA ASN A 185 8.78 12.09 5.40
C ASN A 185 8.28 11.95 3.95
N GLU A 186 9.09 12.28 2.93
CA GLU A 186 8.67 12.13 1.54
C GLU A 186 8.55 10.65 1.13
N LYS A 187 9.42 9.76 1.63
CA LYS A 187 9.26 8.30 1.48
C LYS A 187 7.95 7.81 2.10
N ARG A 188 7.59 8.27 3.31
CA ARG A 188 6.30 7.97 3.95
C ARG A 188 5.12 8.44 3.10
N MET A 189 5.18 9.67 2.58
CA MET A 189 4.13 10.25 1.74
C MET A 189 3.98 9.50 0.40
N LEU A 190 5.09 9.03 -0.17
CA LEU A 190 5.08 8.19 -1.37
C LEU A 190 4.43 6.83 -1.09
N GLN A 191 4.78 6.19 0.03
CA GLN A 191 4.15 4.94 0.47
C GLN A 191 2.63 5.12 0.63
N GLU A 192 2.20 6.17 1.33
CA GLU A 192 0.77 6.49 1.48
C GLU A 192 0.07 6.73 0.13
N ALA A 193 0.75 7.35 -0.84
CA ALA A 193 0.19 7.56 -2.17
C ALA A 193 -0.01 6.24 -2.93
N VAL A 194 0.96 5.32 -2.84
CA VAL A 194 0.87 3.98 -3.45
C VAL A 194 -0.20 3.13 -2.76
N ASP A 195 -0.28 3.18 -1.43
CA ASP A 195 -1.30 2.47 -0.65
C ASP A 195 -2.71 2.93 -1.07
N ASN A 196 -2.92 4.24 -1.19
CA ASN A 196 -4.21 4.80 -1.64
C ASN A 196 -4.55 4.45 -3.09
N LEU A 197 -3.55 4.30 -3.97
CA LEU A 197 -3.77 3.86 -5.35
C LEU A 197 -4.24 2.40 -5.40
N ILE A 198 -3.63 1.52 -4.62
CA ILE A 198 -3.92 0.08 -4.61
C ILE A 198 -5.21 -0.22 -3.86
N ASP A 199 -5.34 0.25 -2.62
CA ASP A 199 -6.46 -0.01 -1.73
C ASP A 199 -6.64 1.14 -0.72
N ALA A 200 -7.48 2.11 -1.08
CA ALA A 200 -7.77 3.28 -0.24
C ALA A 200 -8.51 2.94 1.06
N GLY A 201 -9.08 1.73 1.20
CA GLY A 201 -9.87 1.32 2.36
C GLY A 201 -9.06 0.85 3.56
N LYS A 202 -7.77 0.53 3.38
CA LYS A 202 -6.89 0.03 4.45
C LYS A 202 -6.11 1.11 5.19
N ALA A 203 -6.00 2.31 4.62
CA ALA A 203 -5.38 3.42 5.32
C ALA A 203 -6.22 3.76 6.57
N PRO A 204 -5.61 3.90 7.76
CA PRO A 204 -6.34 4.31 8.95
C PRO A 204 -7.10 5.59 8.63
N THR A 205 -8.42 5.54 8.77
CA THR A 205 -9.35 6.58 8.37
C THR A 205 -8.94 7.90 9.01
N ARG A 206 -8.17 8.73 8.28
CA ARG A 206 -8.06 10.14 8.60
C ARG A 206 -9.49 10.67 8.53
N ARG A 207 -10.00 11.18 9.65
CA ARG A 207 -11.31 11.82 9.75
C ARG A 207 -11.41 12.84 8.62
N TYR A 208 -12.11 12.49 7.55
CA TYR A 208 -12.35 13.39 6.44
C TYR A 208 -13.09 14.60 7.00
N ARG A 209 -12.41 15.76 7.04
CA ARG A 209 -13.08 17.04 7.26
C ARG A 209 -13.80 17.39 5.95
N ARG A 210 -15.15 17.42 6.00
CA ARG A 210 -16.12 17.89 4.99
C ARG A 210 -16.20 17.12 3.65
N GLN A 211 -17.36 16.48 3.42
CA GLN A 211 -18.11 16.24 2.17
C GLN A 211 -17.44 15.81 0.85
N THR A 212 -16.13 15.56 0.76
CA THR A 212 -15.54 15.04 -0.48
C THR A 212 -15.73 13.54 -0.57
N LYS A 213 -16.40 13.08 -1.63
CA LYS A 213 -16.55 11.66 -1.96
C LYS A 213 -15.16 10.98 -1.98
N PRO A 214 -14.99 9.82 -1.33
CA PRO A 214 -13.72 9.10 -1.34
C PRO A 214 -13.37 8.68 -2.77
N THR A 215 -12.11 8.89 -3.16
CA THR A 215 -11.60 8.49 -4.48
C THR A 215 -11.57 6.97 -4.59
N ARG A 216 -12.02 6.42 -5.72
CA ARG A 216 -11.99 4.98 -5.97
C ARG A 216 -10.58 4.48 -6.33
N SER A 217 -10.11 3.48 -5.58
CA SER A 217 -8.82 2.81 -5.80
C SER A 217 -8.90 1.68 -6.84
N LEU A 218 -7.76 1.09 -7.21
CA LEU A 218 -7.71 -0.07 -8.10
C LEU A 218 -8.51 -1.26 -7.54
N SER A 219 -8.41 -1.51 -6.24
CA SER A 219 -9.18 -2.57 -5.58
C SER A 219 -10.70 -2.34 -5.64
N ASP A 220 -11.15 -1.08 -5.55
CA ASP A 220 -12.57 -0.72 -5.62
C ASP A 220 -13.16 -0.93 -7.02
N LEU A 221 -12.33 -0.86 -8.06
CA LEU A 221 -12.77 -1.18 -9.42
C LEU A 221 -13.07 -2.67 -9.60
N LEU A 222 -12.48 -3.54 -8.78
CA LEU A 222 -12.71 -4.98 -8.84
C LEU A 222 -13.84 -5.41 -7.90
N LYS A 223 -13.91 -4.81 -6.70
CA LYS A 223 -14.82 -5.19 -5.63
C LYS A 223 -16.17 -4.46 -5.70
N GLY A 224 -17.16 -5.01 -4.99
CA GLY A 224 -18.47 -4.37 -4.81
C GLY A 224 -19.44 -4.52 -5.98
N LYS A 225 -20.66 -3.99 -5.81
CA LYS A 225 -21.73 -4.09 -6.82
C LYS A 225 -21.37 -3.37 -8.12
N GLN A 226 -20.63 -2.28 -8.03
CA GLN A 226 -20.16 -1.47 -9.17
C GLN A 226 -18.79 -1.93 -9.70
N GLY A 227 -18.25 -3.02 -9.15
CA GLY A 227 -16.95 -3.57 -9.57
C GLY A 227 -17.08 -4.37 -10.87
N ARG A 228 -15.96 -4.48 -11.59
CA ARG A 228 -15.87 -5.16 -12.88
C ARG A 228 -16.39 -6.59 -12.85
N PHE A 229 -16.11 -7.36 -11.80
CA PHE A 229 -16.60 -8.74 -11.69
C PHE A 229 -18.13 -8.81 -11.73
N ARG A 230 -18.82 -7.97 -10.97
CA ARG A 230 -20.29 -8.04 -10.87
C ARG A 230 -21.01 -7.34 -12.00
N GLN A 231 -20.50 -6.19 -12.45
CA GLN A 231 -21.18 -5.39 -13.47
C GLN A 231 -20.80 -5.70 -14.90
N ASN A 232 -19.59 -6.21 -15.12
CA ASN A 232 -19.07 -6.38 -16.48
C ASN A 232 -18.86 -7.85 -16.83
N LEU A 233 -18.63 -8.73 -15.86
CA LEU A 233 -18.41 -10.16 -16.14
C LEU A 233 -19.67 -11.01 -15.94
N LEU A 234 -20.46 -10.77 -14.88
CA LEU A 234 -21.65 -11.59 -14.60
C LEU A 234 -22.89 -11.20 -15.42
N GLY A 235 -23.05 -9.93 -15.77
CA GLY A 235 -24.16 -9.45 -16.58
C GLY A 235 -23.66 -8.39 -17.55
N LYS A 236 -24.06 -8.49 -18.82
CA LYS A 236 -23.71 -7.51 -19.84
C LYS A 236 -24.98 -7.03 -20.54
N ARG A 237 -24.89 -5.84 -21.11
CA ARG A 237 -25.88 -5.40 -22.10
C ARG A 237 -25.71 -6.28 -23.33
N VAL A 238 -26.83 -6.75 -23.86
CA VAL A 238 -26.89 -7.64 -25.02
C VAL A 238 -27.65 -6.94 -26.14
N ASP A 239 -27.13 -7.05 -27.35
CA ASP A 239 -27.82 -6.59 -28.55
C ASP A 239 -29.00 -7.53 -28.86
N TYR A 240 -29.89 -7.11 -29.76
CA TYR A 240 -31.10 -7.86 -30.14
C TYR A 240 -32.00 -8.20 -28.94
N SER A 241 -32.09 -7.29 -27.97
CA SER A 241 -32.96 -7.42 -26.81
C SER A 241 -33.90 -6.21 -26.70
N GLY A 242 -35.10 -6.44 -26.17
CA GLY A 242 -36.13 -5.43 -26.00
C GLY A 242 -36.88 -5.64 -24.67
N ARG A 243 -37.55 -4.59 -24.20
CA ARG A 243 -38.44 -4.65 -23.03
C ARG A 243 -39.70 -3.85 -23.31
N SER A 244 -40.85 -4.39 -22.93
CA SER A 244 -42.15 -3.71 -22.98
C SER A 244 -42.99 -4.07 -21.76
N VAL A 245 -44.10 -3.37 -21.59
CA VAL A 245 -45.13 -3.72 -20.59
C VAL A 245 -45.90 -4.94 -21.09
N ILE A 246 -46.14 -5.89 -20.20
CA ILE A 246 -46.92 -7.10 -20.49
C ILE A 246 -48.42 -6.82 -20.29
N VAL A 247 -49.24 -7.29 -21.22
CA VAL A 247 -50.71 -7.19 -21.19
C VAL A 247 -51.29 -8.58 -21.44
N VAL A 248 -52.47 -8.88 -20.88
CA VAL A 248 -53.14 -10.18 -21.05
C VAL A 248 -53.64 -10.36 -22.49
N GLY A 249 -53.32 -11.50 -23.10
CA GLY A 249 -53.78 -11.90 -24.45
C GLY A 249 -54.52 -13.24 -24.37
N PRO A 250 -55.82 -13.25 -23.99
CA PRO A 250 -56.57 -14.48 -23.72
C PRO A 250 -56.72 -15.42 -24.93
N GLU A 251 -56.58 -14.89 -26.15
CA GLU A 251 -56.64 -15.62 -27.42
C GLU A 251 -55.35 -16.39 -27.77
N LEU A 252 -54.25 -16.15 -27.05
CA LEU A 252 -52.94 -16.75 -27.35
C LEU A 252 -52.81 -18.16 -26.76
N LYS A 253 -52.16 -19.05 -27.51
CA LYS A 253 -51.77 -20.39 -27.02
C LYS A 253 -50.57 -20.30 -26.08
N LEU A 254 -50.34 -21.35 -25.28
CA LEU A 254 -49.22 -21.42 -24.32
C LEU A 254 -47.83 -21.22 -24.96
N ASN A 255 -47.68 -21.57 -26.24
CA ASN A 255 -46.44 -21.43 -27.00
C ASN A 255 -46.35 -20.13 -27.84
N GLN A 256 -47.26 -19.18 -27.63
CA GLN A 256 -47.33 -17.93 -28.39
C GLN A 256 -47.14 -16.72 -27.47
N CYS A 257 -46.61 -15.65 -28.04
CA CYS A 257 -46.58 -14.33 -27.40
C CYS A 257 -46.87 -13.24 -28.44
N GLY A 258 -47.56 -12.18 -28.02
CA GLY A 258 -47.78 -11.00 -28.84
C GLY A 258 -46.58 -10.06 -28.75
N LEU A 259 -45.97 -9.73 -29.89
CA LEU A 259 -44.87 -8.77 -29.98
C LEU A 259 -45.34 -7.50 -30.70
N PRO A 260 -45.09 -6.29 -30.16
CA PRO A 260 -45.33 -5.06 -30.89
C PRO A 260 -44.56 -5.05 -32.21
N LYS A 261 -45.21 -4.61 -33.29
CA LYS A 261 -44.61 -4.60 -34.65
C LYS A 261 -43.29 -3.82 -34.69
N GLU A 262 -43.24 -2.67 -34.03
CA GLU A 262 -42.02 -1.84 -33.96
C GLU A 262 -40.87 -2.57 -33.27
N MET A 263 -41.15 -3.29 -32.18
CA MET A 263 -40.14 -4.07 -31.45
C MET A 263 -39.65 -5.25 -32.29
N ALA A 264 -40.57 -5.97 -32.92
CA ALA A 264 -40.22 -7.08 -33.81
C ALA A 264 -39.37 -6.59 -34.99
N LEU A 265 -39.74 -5.45 -35.60
CA LEU A 265 -38.99 -4.89 -36.72
C LEU A 265 -37.54 -4.56 -36.35
N GLU A 266 -37.30 -3.96 -35.17
CA GLU A 266 -35.94 -3.61 -34.76
C GLU A 266 -35.13 -4.85 -34.32
N MET A 267 -35.74 -5.80 -33.61
CA MET A 267 -35.07 -7.05 -33.20
C MET A 267 -34.68 -7.93 -34.38
N PHE A 268 -35.54 -8.00 -35.41
CA PHE A 268 -35.32 -8.83 -36.60
C PHE A 268 -34.75 -8.05 -37.79
N LYS A 269 -34.33 -6.81 -37.60
CA LYS A 269 -33.85 -5.90 -38.66
C LYS A 269 -32.84 -6.54 -39.63
N PRO A 270 -31.80 -7.27 -39.19
CA PRO A 270 -30.87 -7.90 -40.14
C PRO A 270 -31.54 -8.95 -41.04
N PHE A 271 -32.52 -9.69 -40.52
CA PHE A 271 -33.26 -10.72 -41.25
C PHE A 271 -34.22 -10.08 -42.25
N VAL A 272 -34.97 -9.05 -41.83
CA VAL A 272 -35.89 -8.32 -42.71
C VAL A 272 -35.13 -7.68 -43.87
N LEU A 273 -34.00 -7.02 -43.61
CA LEU A 273 -33.17 -6.43 -44.65
C LEU A 273 -32.67 -7.47 -45.66
N ARG A 274 -32.32 -8.67 -45.20
CA ARG A 274 -31.90 -9.78 -46.06
C ARG A 274 -33.03 -10.22 -46.99
N GLU A 275 -34.23 -10.42 -46.48
CA GLU A 275 -35.38 -10.85 -47.28
C GLU A 275 -35.80 -9.78 -48.31
N ILE A 276 -35.74 -8.50 -47.96
CA ILE A 276 -36.02 -7.38 -48.89
C ILE A 276 -35.06 -7.40 -50.09
N ILE A 277 -33.77 -7.66 -49.84
CA ILE A 277 -32.77 -7.74 -50.92
C ILE A 277 -32.98 -9.00 -51.77
N LEU A 278 -33.26 -10.16 -51.14
CA LEU A 278 -33.52 -11.41 -51.86
C LEU A 278 -34.78 -11.33 -52.74
N ALA A 279 -35.81 -10.63 -52.28
CA ALA A 279 -37.03 -10.36 -53.04
C ALA A 279 -36.83 -9.35 -54.18
N GLY A 280 -35.64 -8.73 -54.31
CA GLY A 280 -35.35 -7.73 -55.33
C GLY A 280 -36.01 -6.36 -55.08
N LEU A 281 -36.58 -6.14 -53.89
CA LEU A 281 -37.23 -4.88 -53.52
C LEU A 281 -36.22 -3.75 -53.25
N ALA A 282 -34.98 -4.10 -52.90
CA ALA A 282 -33.88 -3.16 -52.71
C ALA A 282 -32.58 -3.69 -53.31
N PRO A 283 -31.80 -2.85 -54.00
CA PRO A 283 -30.53 -3.26 -54.60
C PRO A 283 -29.39 -3.40 -53.58
N ASN A 284 -29.46 -2.74 -52.41
CA ASN A 284 -28.41 -2.78 -51.39
C ASN A 284 -28.96 -2.54 -49.96
N VAL A 285 -28.13 -2.85 -48.96
CA VAL A 285 -28.48 -2.73 -47.52
C VAL A 285 -28.84 -1.30 -47.11
N LYS A 286 -28.22 -0.27 -47.73
CA LYS A 286 -28.53 1.13 -47.43
C LYS A 286 -29.94 1.48 -47.90
N SER A 287 -30.29 1.15 -49.14
CA SER A 287 -31.63 1.36 -49.69
C SER A 287 -32.68 0.56 -48.92
N ALA A 288 -32.39 -0.70 -48.58
CA ALA A 288 -33.30 -1.55 -47.80
C ALA A 288 -33.60 -1.00 -46.40
N LYS A 289 -32.72 -0.18 -45.82
CA LYS A 289 -32.93 0.43 -44.49
C LYS A 289 -33.96 1.57 -44.50
N TYR A 290 -34.21 2.18 -45.66
CA TYR A 290 -35.13 3.32 -45.83
C TYR A 290 -36.48 2.93 -46.44
N ILE A 291 -36.61 1.70 -46.92
CA ILE A 291 -37.86 1.07 -47.35
C ILE A 291 -38.54 0.46 -46.13
#